data_AF-A0AA43QDU9-F1
#
_entry.id   AF-A0AA43QDU9-F1
#
_cell.length_a   1.000
_cell.length_b   1.000
_cell.length_c   1.000
_cell.angle_alpha   90.00
_cell.angle_beta   90.00
_cell.angle_gamma   90.00
#
_symmetry.space_group_name_H-M   'P 1'
#
loop_
_entity.id
_entity.type
_entity.pdbx_description
1 polymer ?
#
loop_
_entity_poly.entity_id
_entity_poly.type
_entity_poly.pdbx_seq_one_letter_code
_entity_poly.pdbx_strand_id
1 'polypeptide(L)'
;MSETNETLVIYHADCLDGLGAAWSAFCQLGDQVRYIPARYGDDIPDFEPGATLYILDYSYSPQLLVDASAKAGRIILIDHHMTAMEQCDSFFKLQPPPENLSINFDMSRSGCVLAWQYFFYDLKPPKILLHIEDRDLWRFKLDGTREITTALYESMPIAFSEIGALDLAELLTVGRIQVECVARMVQRLAKSAHSVSVAGRVGLAVNAPSLFSSDLGHVLAEKSGTFGMTYQYDGRKQQWTFSLRSIGDYDVGHLALSFGGGGHRNAAGFALDNNPFF
;
A
#
# COMPACT_ATOMS: atom_id res chain seq x y z
N MET A 1 -15.58 -12.32 34.99
CA MET A 1 -15.70 -11.11 34.16
C MET A 1 -14.91 -11.42 32.90
N SER A 2 -15.55 -11.55 31.74
CA SER A 2 -14.80 -11.79 30.50
C SER A 2 -14.05 -10.50 30.17
N GLU A 3 -12.74 -10.48 30.38
CA GLU A 3 -11.87 -9.42 29.87
C GLU A 3 -11.96 -9.45 28.35
N THR A 4 -12.86 -8.66 27.77
CA THR A 4 -12.82 -8.36 26.34
C THR A 4 -11.66 -7.40 26.14
N ASN A 5 -10.48 -7.95 25.81
CA ASN A 5 -9.33 -7.14 25.44
C ASN A 5 -9.64 -6.38 24.15
N GLU A 6 -9.33 -5.09 24.15
CA GLU A 6 -9.50 -4.21 23.01
C GLU A 6 -8.86 -4.80 21.74
N THR A 7 -9.51 -4.62 20.58
CA THR A 7 -8.95 -5.03 19.28
C THR A 7 -8.89 -3.85 18.33
N LEU A 8 -7.71 -3.67 17.72
CA LEU A 8 -7.44 -2.62 16.74
C LEU A 8 -7.03 -3.28 15.41
N VAL A 9 -7.57 -2.74 14.31
CA VAL A 9 -7.14 -3.05 12.95
C VAL A 9 -6.53 -1.78 12.38
N ILE A 10 -5.21 -1.76 12.31
CA ILE A 10 -4.42 -0.70 11.68
C ILE A 10 -4.13 -1.14 10.25
N TYR A 11 -4.41 -0.28 9.28
CA TYR A 11 -4.26 -0.63 7.87
C TYR A 11 -3.73 0.54 7.04
N HIS A 12 -3.08 0.25 5.92
CA HIS A 12 -2.57 1.32 5.05
C HIS A 12 -3.69 2.20 4.49
N ALA A 13 -3.56 3.51 4.68
CA ALA A 13 -4.54 4.49 4.25
C ALA A 13 -4.47 4.78 2.75
N ASP A 14 -5.57 5.29 2.19
CA ASP A 14 -5.64 5.90 0.85
C ASP A 14 -5.25 4.95 -0.32
N CYS A 15 -5.27 3.64 -0.11
CA CYS A 15 -5.11 2.62 -1.17
C CYS A 15 -6.20 1.54 -1.09
N LEU A 16 -6.43 0.85 -2.22
CA LEU A 16 -7.40 -0.24 -2.29
C LEU A 16 -6.95 -1.50 -1.56
N ASP A 17 -5.63 -1.75 -1.50
CA ASP A 17 -5.11 -2.95 -0.87
C ASP A 17 -5.27 -2.88 0.65
N GLY A 18 -4.90 -1.77 1.28
CA GLY A 18 -5.17 -1.47 2.68
C GLY A 18 -6.66 -1.43 3.01
N LEU A 19 -7.50 -0.80 2.16
CA LEU A 19 -8.96 -0.86 2.31
C LEU A 19 -9.48 -2.30 2.27
N GLY A 20 -9.01 -3.09 1.30
CA GLY A 20 -9.37 -4.50 1.15
C GLY A 20 -8.91 -5.35 2.33
N ALA A 21 -7.73 -5.05 2.90
CA ALA A 21 -7.19 -5.75 4.05
C ALA A 21 -7.99 -5.46 5.32
N ALA A 22 -8.35 -4.20 5.54
CA ALA A 22 -9.27 -3.81 6.61
C ALA A 22 -10.65 -4.45 6.43
N TRP A 23 -11.15 -4.50 5.20
CA TRP A 23 -12.43 -5.15 4.91
C TRP A 23 -12.39 -6.67 5.14
N SER A 24 -11.29 -7.34 4.82
CA SER A 24 -11.06 -8.76 5.17
C SER A 24 -11.17 -8.98 6.68
N ALA A 25 -10.57 -8.10 7.49
CA ALA A 25 -10.71 -8.14 8.94
C ALA A 25 -12.14 -7.84 9.40
N PHE A 26 -12.82 -6.86 8.78
CA PHE A 26 -14.22 -6.53 9.06
C PHE A 26 -15.17 -7.69 8.84
N CYS A 27 -14.98 -8.47 7.79
CA CYS A 27 -15.79 -9.67 7.54
C CYS A 27 -15.74 -10.68 8.70
N GLN A 28 -14.63 -10.72 9.46
CA GLN A 28 -14.44 -11.67 10.57
C GLN A 28 -14.72 -11.05 11.95
N LEU A 29 -14.33 -9.80 12.16
CA LEU A 29 -14.34 -9.13 13.47
C LEU A 29 -15.58 -8.23 13.68
N GLY A 30 -16.26 -7.84 12.62
CA GLY A 30 -17.44 -6.96 12.68
C GLY A 30 -17.11 -5.51 13.03
N ASP A 31 -18.13 -4.76 13.45
CA ASP A 31 -18.08 -3.32 13.70
C ASP A 31 -17.68 -2.93 15.14
N GLN A 32 -17.44 -3.93 16.01
CA GLN A 32 -17.11 -3.72 17.43
C GLN A 32 -15.62 -3.46 17.68
N VAL A 33 -14.79 -3.44 16.63
CA VAL A 33 -13.34 -3.18 16.72
C VAL A 33 -12.97 -1.83 16.12
N ARG A 34 -11.82 -1.28 16.52
CA ARG A 34 -11.34 0.02 16.02
C ARG A 34 -10.56 -0.16 14.73
N TYR A 35 -11.04 0.43 13.63
CA TYR A 35 -10.34 0.46 12.34
C TYR A 35 -9.63 1.80 12.16
N ILE A 36 -8.30 1.77 12.03
CA ILE A 36 -7.46 2.98 12.02
C ILE A 36 -6.62 3.01 10.74
N PRO A 37 -6.89 3.95 9.81
CA PRO A 37 -6.04 4.14 8.65
C PRO A 37 -4.71 4.77 9.06
N ALA A 38 -3.60 4.16 8.66
CA ALA A 38 -2.24 4.61 8.95
C ALA A 38 -1.47 4.96 7.67
N ARG A 39 -0.57 5.94 7.78
CA ARG A 39 0.35 6.36 6.72
C ARG A 39 1.79 6.21 7.21
N TYR A 40 2.72 6.11 6.27
CA TYR A 40 4.14 6.14 6.60
C TYR A 40 4.49 7.39 7.42
N GLY A 41 5.16 7.14 8.56
CA GLY A 41 5.56 8.17 9.52
C GLY A 41 4.56 8.40 10.65
N ASP A 42 3.35 7.82 10.58
CA ASP A 42 2.43 7.86 11.71
C ASP A 42 2.96 6.98 12.86
N ASP A 43 2.66 7.38 14.09
CA ASP A 43 2.90 6.57 15.29
C ASP A 43 1.88 5.41 15.39
N ILE A 44 2.18 4.42 16.23
CA ILE A 44 1.18 3.41 16.61
C ILE A 44 0.09 4.12 17.44
N PRO A 45 -1.19 4.02 17.07
CA PRO A 45 -2.27 4.68 17.80
C PRO A 45 -2.38 4.16 19.24
N ASP A 46 -2.93 4.97 20.14
CA ASP A 46 -3.15 4.54 21.54
C ASP A 46 -4.13 3.37 21.65
N PHE A 47 -3.78 2.41 22.52
CA PHE A 47 -4.55 1.20 22.85
C PHE A 47 -4.39 0.82 24.33
N GLU A 48 -5.34 0.06 24.88
CA GLU A 48 -5.34 -0.43 26.26
C GLU A 48 -4.32 -1.57 26.49
N PRO A 49 -3.70 -1.68 27.68
CA PRO A 49 -2.85 -2.83 28.01
C PRO A 49 -3.56 -4.17 27.75
N GLY A 50 -2.88 -5.10 27.09
CA GLY A 50 -3.46 -6.40 26.71
C GLY A 50 -4.23 -6.40 25.39
N ALA A 51 -4.33 -5.29 24.67
CA ALA A 51 -5.02 -5.22 23.38
C ALA A 51 -4.41 -6.15 22.30
N THR A 52 -5.24 -6.55 21.34
CA THR A 52 -4.82 -7.23 20.12
C THR A 52 -4.73 -6.23 18.96
N LEU A 53 -3.57 -6.15 18.32
CA LEU A 53 -3.34 -5.29 17.17
C LEU A 53 -3.15 -6.11 15.91
N TYR A 54 -4.01 -5.90 14.92
CA TYR A 54 -3.78 -6.32 13.54
C TYR A 54 -3.19 -5.15 12.77
N ILE A 55 -2.05 -5.35 12.12
CA ILE A 55 -1.40 -4.36 11.26
C ILE A 55 -1.36 -4.95 9.85
N LEU A 56 -2.11 -4.35 8.92
CA LEU A 56 -2.46 -4.95 7.64
C LEU A 56 -2.03 -4.07 6.45
N ASP A 57 -1.34 -4.64 5.47
CA ASP A 57 -0.82 -3.93 4.28
C ASP A 57 0.12 -2.76 4.62
N TYR A 58 0.67 -2.75 5.83
CA TYR A 58 1.49 -1.68 6.38
C TYR A 58 2.43 -2.26 7.42
N SER A 59 3.63 -1.69 7.54
CA SER A 59 4.60 -2.07 8.57
C SER A 59 5.13 -0.85 9.29
N TYR A 60 5.01 -0.86 10.62
CA TYR A 60 5.81 0.01 11.48
C TYR A 60 7.25 -0.51 11.56
N SER A 61 8.18 0.33 12.02
CA SER A 61 9.56 -0.10 12.22
C SER A 61 9.62 -1.27 13.22
N PRO A 62 10.59 -2.20 13.06
CA PRO A 62 10.74 -3.33 13.99
C PRO A 62 10.89 -2.90 15.46
N GLN A 63 11.54 -1.75 15.71
CA GLN A 63 11.67 -1.20 17.05
C GLN A 63 10.30 -0.79 17.63
N LEU A 64 9.47 -0.08 16.87
CA LEU A 64 8.13 0.30 17.31
C LEU A 64 7.24 -0.91 17.58
N LEU A 65 7.37 -1.98 16.80
CA LEU A 65 6.66 -3.24 17.03
C LEU A 65 7.09 -3.90 18.34
N VAL A 66 8.39 -3.90 18.66
CA VAL A 66 8.90 -4.40 19.94
C VAL A 66 8.42 -3.55 21.11
N ASP A 67 8.48 -2.22 20.98
CA ASP A 67 8.05 -1.30 22.02
C ASP A 67 6.55 -1.44 22.31
N ALA A 68 5.72 -1.56 21.26
CA ALA A 68 4.29 -1.82 21.41
C ALA A 68 4.00 -3.20 22.03
N SER A 69 4.83 -4.20 21.75
CA SER A 69 4.68 -5.56 22.30
C SER A 69 4.85 -5.61 23.82
N ALA A 70 5.49 -4.61 24.44
CA ALA A 70 5.59 -4.52 25.90
C ALA A 70 4.24 -4.22 26.58
N LYS A 71 3.29 -3.63 25.86
CA LYS A 71 1.94 -3.28 26.34
C LYS A 71 0.85 -4.18 25.74
N ALA A 72 1.01 -4.60 24.49
CA ALA A 72 0.02 -5.36 23.76
C ALA A 72 -0.12 -6.80 24.31
N GLY A 73 -1.34 -7.34 24.26
CA GLY A 73 -1.55 -8.76 24.48
C GLY A 73 -1.10 -9.58 23.27
N ARG A 74 -1.30 -9.05 22.06
CA ARG A 74 -0.86 -9.65 20.81
C ARG A 74 -0.72 -8.63 19.69
N ILE A 75 0.28 -8.80 18.85
CA ILE A 75 0.45 -8.04 17.60
C ILE A 75 0.56 -9.03 16.43
N ILE A 76 -0.19 -8.78 15.37
CA ILE A 76 -0.19 -9.56 14.14
C ILE A 76 0.08 -8.61 12.98
N LEU A 77 1.29 -8.68 12.44
CA LEU A 77 1.70 -7.98 11.23
C LEU A 77 1.48 -8.89 10.03
N ILE A 78 0.73 -8.39 9.04
CA ILE A 78 0.47 -9.05 7.75
C ILE A 78 0.74 -8.03 6.66
N ASP A 79 1.82 -8.25 5.92
CA ASP A 79 2.28 -7.26 4.95
C ASP A 79 2.98 -7.95 3.77
N HIS A 80 3.16 -7.22 2.69
CA HIS A 80 3.79 -7.71 1.47
C HIS A 80 4.87 -6.76 0.93
N HIS A 81 5.23 -5.70 1.66
CA HIS A 81 6.28 -4.77 1.25
C HIS A 81 7.69 -5.35 1.48
N MET A 82 8.45 -5.52 0.39
CA MET A 82 9.79 -6.12 0.42
C MET A 82 10.76 -5.39 1.34
N THR A 83 10.79 -4.05 1.30
CA THR A 83 11.70 -3.27 2.16
C THR A 83 11.35 -3.40 3.65
N ALA A 84 10.08 -3.61 4.00
CA ALA A 84 9.67 -3.83 5.38
C ALA A 84 10.09 -5.23 5.87
N MET A 85 9.92 -6.25 5.03
CA MET A 85 10.39 -7.61 5.32
C MET A 85 11.90 -7.63 5.57
N GLU A 86 12.69 -6.98 4.71
CA GLU A 86 14.15 -6.90 4.86
C GLU A 86 14.58 -6.18 6.15
N GLN A 87 13.85 -5.13 6.55
CA GLN A 87 14.06 -4.43 7.82
C GLN A 87 13.78 -5.34 9.02
N CYS A 88 12.63 -6.05 9.00
CA CYS A 88 12.30 -7.03 10.04
C CYS A 88 13.34 -8.15 10.12
N ASP A 89 13.70 -8.77 8.99
CA ASP A 89 14.70 -9.84 8.93
C ASP A 89 16.05 -9.39 9.48
N SER A 90 16.50 -8.19 9.10
CA SER A 90 17.78 -7.66 9.57
C SER A 90 17.78 -7.38 11.07
N PHE A 91 16.67 -6.83 11.59
CA PHE A 91 16.52 -6.51 12.99
C PHE A 91 16.40 -7.77 13.86
N PHE A 92 15.57 -8.73 13.47
CA PHE A 92 15.32 -9.95 14.24
C PHE A 92 16.37 -11.05 14.04
N LYS A 93 17.33 -10.87 13.13
CA LYS A 93 18.57 -11.67 13.12
C LYS A 93 19.42 -11.44 14.36
N LEU A 94 19.36 -10.25 14.95
CA LEU A 94 20.15 -9.89 16.13
C LEU A 94 19.46 -10.25 17.44
N GLN A 95 18.14 -10.39 17.43
CA GLN A 95 17.32 -10.75 18.58
C GLN A 95 16.01 -11.41 18.12
N PRO A 96 15.50 -12.46 18.79
CA PRO A 96 14.22 -13.03 18.42
C PRO A 96 13.07 -12.02 18.65
N PRO A 97 12.00 -12.06 17.84
CA PRO A 97 10.81 -11.24 18.11
C PRO A 97 10.16 -11.65 19.45
N PRO A 98 9.49 -10.71 20.15
CA PRO A 98 8.67 -11.03 21.32
C PRO A 98 7.65 -12.13 21.02
N GLU A 99 7.34 -12.99 22.00
CA GLU A 99 6.42 -14.13 21.81
C GLU A 99 5.01 -13.72 21.36
N ASN A 100 4.58 -12.52 21.72
CA ASN A 100 3.28 -11.95 21.36
C ASN A 100 3.29 -11.18 20.02
N LEU A 101 4.41 -11.15 19.29
CA LEU A 101 4.54 -10.52 17.97
C LEU A 101 4.62 -11.58 16.86
N SER A 102 3.58 -11.66 16.03
CA SER A 102 3.54 -12.48 14.82
C SER A 102 3.80 -11.62 13.59
N ILE A 103 4.77 -12.03 12.77
CA ILE A 103 5.20 -11.31 11.57
C ILE A 103 4.98 -12.22 10.36
N ASN A 104 4.15 -11.80 9.41
CA ASN A 104 3.73 -12.59 8.27
C ASN A 104 3.93 -11.79 6.98
N PHE A 105 4.95 -12.16 6.21
CA PHE A 105 5.25 -11.56 4.90
C PHE A 105 5.09 -12.56 3.77
N ASP A 106 4.47 -12.14 2.67
CA ASP A 106 4.43 -12.90 1.42
C ASP A 106 4.35 -11.97 0.21
N MET A 107 5.45 -11.88 -0.54
CA MET A 107 5.58 -11.00 -1.71
C MET A 107 4.75 -11.48 -2.92
N SER A 108 4.18 -12.69 -2.87
CA SER A 108 3.42 -13.27 -3.97
C SER A 108 1.94 -12.86 -3.96
N ARG A 109 1.49 -12.21 -2.89
CA ARG A 109 0.10 -11.77 -2.66
C ARG A 109 0.08 -10.29 -2.27
N SER A 110 -1.09 -9.68 -2.40
CA SER A 110 -1.34 -8.34 -1.89
C SER A 110 -1.82 -8.40 -0.44
N GLY A 111 -1.70 -7.31 0.30
CA GLY A 111 -2.10 -7.22 1.71
C GLY A 111 -3.56 -7.62 1.93
N CYS A 112 -4.48 -7.27 1.03
CA CYS A 112 -5.90 -7.63 1.19
C CYS A 112 -6.16 -9.13 1.11
N VAL A 113 -5.44 -9.84 0.22
CA VAL A 113 -5.58 -11.29 0.04
C VAL A 113 -4.88 -12.04 1.17
N LEU A 114 -3.73 -11.54 1.65
CA LEU A 114 -3.09 -12.12 2.84
C LEU A 114 -3.94 -11.97 4.09
N ALA A 115 -4.53 -10.79 4.31
CA ALA A 115 -5.47 -10.59 5.40
C ALA A 115 -6.67 -11.54 5.29
N TRP A 116 -7.26 -11.70 4.09
CA TRP A 116 -8.35 -12.65 3.89
C TRP A 116 -7.96 -14.08 4.26
N GLN A 117 -6.81 -14.55 3.77
CA GLN A 117 -6.32 -15.91 4.06
C GLN A 117 -6.04 -16.14 5.54
N TYR A 118 -5.57 -15.11 6.24
CA TYR A 118 -5.36 -15.16 7.68
C TYR A 118 -6.67 -15.35 8.46
N PHE A 119 -7.71 -14.57 8.14
CA PHE A 119 -9.00 -14.65 8.82
C PHE A 119 -9.86 -15.84 8.36
N PHE A 120 -9.70 -16.29 7.11
CA PHE A 120 -10.53 -17.31 6.49
C PHE A 120 -9.69 -18.36 5.72
N TYR A 121 -8.99 -19.22 6.46
CA TYR A 121 -8.04 -20.20 5.91
C TYR A 121 -8.58 -21.05 4.74
N ASP A 122 -9.82 -21.54 4.83
CA ASP A 122 -10.41 -22.43 3.83
C ASP A 122 -11.31 -21.73 2.80
N LEU A 123 -11.52 -20.41 2.92
CA LEU A 123 -12.42 -19.68 2.02
C LEU A 123 -11.66 -18.96 0.93
N LYS A 124 -12.13 -19.12 -0.31
CA LYS A 124 -11.59 -18.35 -1.45
C LYS A 124 -11.84 -16.85 -1.24
N PRO A 125 -10.86 -15.98 -1.52
CA PRO A 125 -11.08 -14.54 -1.47
C PRO A 125 -12.24 -14.09 -2.39
N PRO A 126 -13.05 -13.12 -1.96
CA PRO A 126 -14.04 -12.48 -2.81
C PRO A 126 -13.41 -11.92 -4.09
N LYS A 127 -14.14 -11.97 -5.19
CA LYS A 127 -13.65 -11.52 -6.51
C LYS A 127 -13.13 -10.07 -6.49
N ILE A 128 -13.73 -9.20 -5.69
CA ILE A 128 -13.27 -7.81 -5.55
C ILE A 128 -11.84 -7.74 -5.00
N LEU A 129 -11.48 -8.56 -4.00
CA LEU A 129 -10.10 -8.65 -3.51
C LEU A 129 -9.14 -9.18 -4.56
N LEU A 130 -9.58 -10.13 -5.39
CA LEU A 130 -8.74 -10.66 -6.47
C LEU A 130 -8.44 -9.61 -7.54
N HIS A 131 -9.39 -8.72 -7.87
CA HIS A 131 -9.13 -7.58 -8.75
C HIS A 131 -8.21 -6.54 -8.08
N ILE A 132 -8.33 -6.32 -6.77
CA ILE A 132 -7.42 -5.47 -6.02
C ILE A 132 -6.00 -6.04 -6.07
N GLU A 133 -5.80 -7.34 -5.76
CA GLU A 133 -4.51 -8.04 -5.85
C GLU A 133 -3.91 -7.95 -7.27
N ASP A 134 -4.74 -8.19 -8.29
CA ASP A 134 -4.31 -8.20 -9.69
C ASP A 134 -3.83 -6.82 -10.16
N ARG A 135 -4.42 -5.74 -9.64
CA ARG A 135 -3.96 -4.36 -9.88
C ARG A 135 -2.73 -4.03 -9.05
N ASP A 136 -2.76 -4.33 -7.76
CA ASP A 136 -1.73 -3.95 -6.81
C ASP A 136 -0.37 -4.56 -7.18
N LEU A 137 -0.38 -5.84 -7.55
CA LEU A 137 0.81 -6.55 -8.05
C LEU A 137 1.10 -6.28 -9.53
N TRP A 138 0.39 -5.33 -10.15
CA TRP A 138 0.55 -4.86 -11.52
C TRP A 138 0.47 -5.97 -12.58
N ARG A 139 -0.39 -6.98 -12.36
CA ARG A 139 -0.51 -8.18 -13.19
C ARG A 139 -1.52 -8.04 -14.33
N PHE A 140 -2.68 -7.45 -14.05
CA PHE A 140 -3.78 -7.27 -15.00
C PHE A 140 -4.16 -8.55 -15.77
N LYS A 141 -4.19 -9.70 -15.09
CA LYS A 141 -4.56 -11.00 -15.66
C LYS A 141 -6.07 -11.24 -15.65
N LEU A 142 -6.81 -10.56 -14.78
CA LEU A 142 -8.26 -10.68 -14.73
C LEU A 142 -8.91 -9.62 -15.62
N ASP A 143 -9.87 -10.05 -16.43
CA ASP A 143 -10.64 -9.15 -17.29
C ASP A 143 -11.35 -8.09 -16.43
N GLY A 144 -11.21 -6.83 -16.83
CA GLY A 144 -11.89 -5.72 -16.15
C GLY A 144 -11.18 -5.19 -14.91
N THR A 145 -10.00 -5.71 -14.52
CA THR A 145 -9.28 -5.24 -13.32
C THR A 145 -9.07 -3.74 -13.32
N ARG A 146 -8.66 -3.15 -14.45
CA ARG A 146 -8.41 -1.69 -14.53
C ARG A 146 -9.68 -0.91 -14.27
N GLU A 147 -10.75 -1.27 -14.95
CA GLU A 147 -12.05 -0.61 -14.87
C GLU A 147 -12.65 -0.74 -13.48
N ILE A 148 -12.73 -1.97 -12.95
CA ILE A 148 -13.30 -2.25 -11.64
C ILE A 148 -12.56 -1.49 -10.55
N THR A 149 -11.22 -1.54 -10.57
CA THR A 149 -10.43 -0.88 -9.53
C THR A 149 -10.40 0.64 -9.67
N THR A 150 -10.44 1.19 -10.89
CA THR A 150 -10.61 2.63 -11.10
C THR A 150 -11.95 3.10 -10.53
N ALA A 151 -13.06 2.42 -10.86
CA ALA A 151 -14.38 2.78 -10.32
C ALA A 151 -14.46 2.61 -8.80
N LEU A 152 -13.82 1.57 -8.26
CA LEU A 152 -13.75 1.35 -6.81
C LEU A 152 -12.97 2.44 -6.10
N TYR A 153 -11.86 2.92 -6.67
CA TYR A 153 -11.08 4.02 -6.11
C TYR A 153 -11.90 5.31 -6.02
N GLU A 154 -12.67 5.63 -7.07
CA GLU A 154 -13.56 6.79 -7.11
C GLU A 154 -14.77 6.66 -6.15
N SER A 155 -15.08 5.45 -5.71
CA SER A 155 -16.13 5.19 -4.72
C SER A 155 -15.63 5.41 -3.28
N MET A 156 -14.35 5.72 -3.06
CA MET A 156 -13.81 5.98 -1.74
C MET A 156 -14.14 7.41 -1.25
N PRO A 157 -14.42 7.61 0.05
CA PRO A 157 -14.53 6.58 1.10
C PRO A 157 -15.82 5.76 0.98
N ILE A 158 -15.72 4.44 1.19
CA ILE A 158 -16.84 3.49 1.20
C ILE A 158 -16.92 2.80 2.56
N ALA A 159 -18.14 2.56 3.07
CA ALA A 159 -18.31 1.83 4.31
C ALA A 159 -17.98 0.34 4.13
N PHE A 160 -17.32 -0.28 5.11
CA PHE A 160 -16.97 -1.71 5.05
C PHE A 160 -18.19 -2.63 4.86
N SER A 161 -19.34 -2.25 5.42
CA SER A 161 -20.60 -2.96 5.25
C SER A 161 -21.14 -2.97 3.82
N GLU A 162 -20.67 -2.06 2.97
CA GLU A 162 -21.14 -1.90 1.58
C GLU A 162 -20.24 -2.62 0.57
N ILE A 163 -18.95 -2.81 0.87
CA ILE A 163 -17.97 -3.37 -0.08
C ILE A 163 -18.40 -4.75 -0.60
N GLY A 164 -18.92 -5.61 0.28
CA GLY A 164 -19.37 -6.96 -0.11
C GLY A 164 -20.61 -6.99 -1.01
N ALA A 165 -21.36 -5.89 -1.09
CA ALA A 165 -22.57 -5.76 -1.89
C ALA A 165 -22.33 -5.08 -3.25
N LEU A 166 -21.11 -4.60 -3.53
CA LEU A 166 -20.79 -3.95 -4.79
C LEU A 166 -20.94 -4.91 -5.97
N ASP A 167 -21.63 -4.45 -7.02
CA ASP A 167 -21.74 -5.17 -8.28
C ASP A 167 -20.51 -4.90 -9.17
N LEU A 168 -19.71 -5.94 -9.41
CA LEU A 168 -18.54 -5.86 -10.29
C LEU A 168 -18.91 -5.48 -11.73
N ALA A 169 -20.10 -5.83 -12.22
CA ALA A 169 -20.55 -5.47 -13.56
C ALA A 169 -20.88 -3.97 -13.67
N GLU A 170 -21.41 -3.38 -12.58
CA GLU A 170 -21.63 -1.94 -12.49
C GLU A 170 -20.29 -1.20 -12.43
N LEU A 171 -19.37 -1.62 -11.55
CA LEU A 171 -18.02 -1.04 -11.46
C LEU A 171 -17.27 -1.12 -12.80
N LEU A 172 -17.36 -2.26 -13.49
CA LEU A 172 -16.80 -2.44 -14.83
C LEU A 172 -17.37 -1.41 -15.82
N THR A 173 -18.69 -1.18 -15.78
CA THR A 173 -19.36 -0.24 -16.68
C THR A 173 -18.93 1.20 -16.41
N VAL A 174 -18.87 1.59 -15.14
CA VAL A 174 -18.41 2.93 -14.69
C VAL A 174 -16.95 3.15 -15.08
N GLY A 175 -16.10 2.15 -14.82
CA GLY A 175 -14.65 2.25 -15.00
C GLY A 175 -14.20 2.37 -16.46
N ARG A 176 -14.94 1.82 -17.42
CA ARG A 176 -14.56 1.83 -18.85
C ARG A 176 -14.22 3.22 -19.38
N ILE A 177 -15.12 4.20 -19.16
CA ILE A 177 -14.93 5.56 -19.66
C ILE A 177 -13.79 6.26 -18.91
N GLN A 178 -13.67 5.99 -17.60
CA GLN A 178 -12.65 6.59 -16.73
C GLN A 178 -11.25 6.12 -17.14
N VAL A 179 -11.05 4.82 -17.37
CA VAL A 179 -9.76 4.25 -17.79
C VAL A 179 -9.26 4.90 -19.09
N GLU A 180 -10.11 5.04 -20.10
CA GLU A 180 -9.72 5.70 -21.34
C GLU A 180 -9.38 7.18 -21.14
N CYS A 181 -10.13 7.87 -20.29
CA CYS A 181 -9.91 9.27 -19.98
C CYS A 181 -8.55 9.46 -19.28
N VAL A 182 -8.28 8.67 -18.25
CA VAL A 182 -7.02 8.66 -17.49
C VAL A 182 -5.85 8.32 -18.40
N ALA A 183 -5.97 7.31 -19.26
CA ALA A 183 -4.92 6.96 -20.22
C ALA A 183 -4.56 8.14 -21.14
N ARG A 184 -5.55 8.89 -21.63
CA ARG A 184 -5.30 10.10 -22.44
C ARG A 184 -4.63 11.21 -21.63
N MET A 185 -4.99 11.38 -20.36
CA MET A 185 -4.35 12.36 -19.46
C MET A 185 -2.88 11.98 -19.18
N VAL A 186 -2.61 10.70 -18.87
CA VAL A 186 -1.26 10.17 -18.67
C VAL A 186 -0.37 10.47 -19.87
N GLN A 187 -0.84 10.21 -21.09
CA GLN A 187 -0.06 10.49 -22.29
C GLN A 187 0.20 11.98 -22.52
N ARG A 188 -0.70 12.87 -22.08
CA ARG A 188 -0.50 14.33 -22.14
C ARG A 188 0.54 14.78 -21.11
N LEU A 189 0.40 14.32 -19.86
CA LEU A 189 1.33 14.64 -18.77
C LEU A 189 2.75 14.14 -19.08
N ALA A 190 2.88 12.95 -19.66
CA ALA A 190 4.17 12.36 -20.02
C ALA A 190 4.97 13.20 -21.04
N LYS A 191 4.36 14.16 -21.75
CA LYS A 191 5.06 15.09 -22.65
C LYS A 191 5.85 16.16 -21.91
N SER A 192 5.50 16.43 -20.65
CA SER A 192 6.18 17.39 -19.78
C SER A 192 7.28 16.73 -18.94
N ALA A 193 7.62 15.46 -19.23
CA ALA A 193 8.67 14.77 -18.50
C ALA A 193 10.05 15.38 -18.79
N HIS A 194 10.89 15.41 -17.77
CA HIS A 194 12.28 15.83 -17.86
C HIS A 194 13.20 14.73 -17.35
N SER A 195 14.47 14.75 -17.79
CA SER A 195 15.48 13.86 -17.23
C SER A 195 15.78 14.22 -15.77
N VAL A 196 16.03 13.20 -14.97
CA VAL A 196 16.47 13.34 -13.58
C VAL A 196 17.57 12.31 -13.29
N SER A 197 18.52 12.65 -12.43
CA SER A 197 19.52 11.71 -11.91
C SER A 197 19.27 11.47 -10.44
N VAL A 198 19.04 10.22 -10.04
CA VAL A 198 18.87 9.81 -8.64
C VAL A 198 19.90 8.72 -8.35
N ALA A 199 20.75 8.94 -7.34
CA ALA A 199 21.85 8.04 -6.99
C ALA A 199 22.73 7.63 -8.20
N GLY A 200 23.00 8.56 -9.12
CA GLY A 200 23.83 8.33 -10.30
C GLY A 200 23.16 7.56 -11.45
N ARG A 201 21.86 7.27 -11.35
CA ARG A 201 21.06 6.65 -12.42
C ARG A 201 20.12 7.68 -13.04
N VAL A 202 20.12 7.75 -14.36
CA VAL A 202 19.24 8.65 -15.13
C VAL A 202 17.89 7.97 -15.33
N GLY A 203 16.81 8.69 -15.04
CA GLY A 203 15.43 8.32 -15.31
C GLY A 203 14.64 9.50 -15.89
N LEU A 204 13.32 9.36 -15.93
CA LEU A 204 12.40 10.43 -16.32
C LEU A 204 11.51 10.82 -15.14
N ALA A 205 11.26 12.13 -14.99
CA ALA A 205 10.43 12.68 -13.94
C ALA A 205 9.39 13.66 -14.48
N VAL A 206 8.26 13.78 -13.79
CA VAL A 206 7.23 14.76 -14.12
C VAL A 206 6.48 15.22 -12.86
N ASN A 207 6.15 16.51 -12.81
CA ASN A 207 5.24 17.02 -11.79
C ASN A 207 3.80 16.58 -12.11
N ALA A 208 3.19 15.76 -11.24
CA ALA A 208 1.83 15.29 -11.43
C ALA A 208 1.17 14.91 -10.11
N PRO A 209 -0.17 15.06 -10.00
CA PRO A 209 -0.93 14.56 -8.86
C PRO A 209 -0.72 13.06 -8.58
N SER A 210 -0.77 12.66 -7.31
CA SER A 210 -0.59 11.26 -6.88
C SER A 210 -1.53 10.26 -7.57
N LEU A 211 -2.71 10.73 -7.98
CA LEU A 211 -3.67 9.95 -8.78
C LEU A 211 -3.02 9.30 -10.03
N PHE A 212 -2.03 9.97 -10.64
CA PHE A 212 -1.36 9.48 -11.83
C PHE A 212 -0.07 8.70 -11.55
N SER A 213 0.38 8.61 -10.30
CA SER A 213 1.72 8.10 -9.95
C SER A 213 2.01 6.70 -10.51
N SER A 214 1.03 5.81 -10.49
CA SER A 214 1.21 4.45 -11.01
C SER A 214 1.33 4.41 -12.53
N ASP A 215 0.29 4.85 -13.26
CA ASP A 215 0.27 4.74 -14.73
C ASP A 215 1.28 5.68 -15.39
N LEU A 216 1.43 6.92 -14.90
CA LEU A 216 2.40 7.87 -15.43
C LEU A 216 3.83 7.45 -15.08
N GLY A 217 4.09 7.03 -13.84
CA GLY A 217 5.38 6.48 -13.46
C GLY A 217 5.78 5.28 -14.32
N HIS A 218 4.83 4.37 -14.59
CA HIS A 218 5.06 3.21 -15.46
C HIS A 218 5.44 3.64 -16.89
N VAL A 219 4.67 4.54 -17.50
CA VAL A 219 4.98 5.07 -18.85
C VAL A 219 6.34 5.76 -18.90
N LEU A 220 6.74 6.45 -17.83
CA LEU A 220 8.06 7.08 -17.75
C LEU A 220 9.19 6.06 -17.57
N ALA A 221 8.96 4.98 -16.82
CA ALA A 221 9.91 3.89 -16.67
C ALA A 221 10.15 3.15 -17.99
N GLU A 222 9.09 2.88 -18.77
CA GLU A 222 9.21 2.31 -20.11
C GLU A 222 10.08 3.20 -21.02
N LYS A 223 9.81 4.51 -21.00
CA LYS A 223 10.52 5.48 -21.84
C LYS A 223 11.97 5.69 -21.44
N SER A 224 12.28 5.63 -20.15
CA SER A 224 13.64 5.85 -19.64
C SER A 224 14.51 4.59 -19.71
N GLY A 225 13.89 3.40 -19.69
CA GLY A 225 14.59 2.12 -19.55
C GLY A 225 15.14 1.85 -18.15
N THR A 226 14.83 2.71 -17.17
CA THR A 226 15.28 2.58 -15.77
C THR A 226 14.10 2.78 -14.83
N PHE A 227 13.80 4.03 -14.48
CA PHE A 227 12.70 4.42 -13.60
C PHE A 227 11.97 5.64 -14.15
N GLY A 228 10.70 5.72 -13.74
CA GLY A 228 9.84 6.88 -13.88
C GLY A 228 9.51 7.45 -12.50
N MET A 229 9.55 8.76 -12.38
CA MET A 229 9.23 9.48 -11.14
C MET A 229 8.08 10.45 -11.37
N THR A 230 7.05 10.38 -10.54
CA THR A 230 6.11 11.50 -10.38
C THR A 230 6.41 12.22 -9.09
N TYR A 231 6.32 13.55 -9.08
CA TYR A 231 6.45 14.33 -7.85
C TYR A 231 5.37 15.40 -7.76
N GLN A 232 5.04 15.81 -6.54
CA GLN A 232 4.14 16.92 -6.25
C GLN A 232 4.45 17.51 -4.88
N TYR A 233 4.01 18.74 -4.64
CA TYR A 233 4.04 19.34 -3.31
C TYR A 233 2.70 19.13 -2.60
N ASP A 234 2.72 18.45 -1.45
CA ASP A 234 1.58 18.26 -0.58
C ASP A 234 1.49 19.43 0.40
N GLY A 235 0.57 20.36 0.14
CA GLY A 235 0.35 21.52 0.99
C GLY A 235 -0.20 21.21 2.39
N ARG A 236 -0.74 20.01 2.64
CA ARG A 236 -1.19 19.62 3.99
C ARG A 236 -0.01 19.20 4.85
N LYS A 237 0.93 18.45 4.26
CA LYS A 237 2.16 17.99 4.92
C LYS A 237 3.30 19.01 4.85
N GLN A 238 3.17 20.02 3.99
CA GLN A 238 4.24 20.97 3.65
C GLN A 238 5.50 20.27 3.10
N GLN A 239 5.31 19.18 2.35
CA GLN A 239 6.40 18.33 1.86
C GLN A 239 6.23 17.98 0.39
N TRP A 240 7.35 17.65 -0.27
CA TRP A 240 7.35 17.05 -1.59
C TRP A 240 7.21 15.54 -1.49
N THR A 241 6.26 14.97 -2.22
CA THR A 241 6.10 13.52 -2.34
C THR A 241 6.63 13.04 -3.68
N PHE A 242 7.40 11.97 -3.67
CA PHE A 242 7.99 11.35 -4.85
C PHE A 242 7.51 9.91 -4.95
N SER A 243 6.99 9.53 -6.11
CA SER A 243 6.59 8.15 -6.39
C SER A 243 7.40 7.63 -7.57
N LEU A 244 8.05 6.49 -7.35
CA LEU A 244 8.93 5.83 -8.30
C LEU A 244 8.23 4.58 -8.85
N ARG A 245 8.41 4.36 -10.15
CA ARG A 245 8.07 3.11 -10.83
C ARG A 245 9.27 2.65 -11.64
N SER A 246 9.41 1.35 -11.77
CA SER A 246 10.37 0.71 -12.67
C SER A 246 9.78 -0.55 -13.29
N ILE A 247 10.52 -1.19 -14.18
CA ILE A 247 10.10 -2.41 -14.87
C ILE A 247 11.21 -3.45 -14.75
N GLY A 248 10.83 -4.70 -14.52
CA GLY A 248 11.78 -5.80 -14.37
C GLY A 248 12.63 -5.65 -13.11
N ASP A 249 13.95 -5.83 -13.25
CA ASP A 249 14.85 -5.99 -12.10
C ASP A 249 15.41 -4.69 -11.53
N TYR A 250 15.06 -3.53 -12.09
CA TYR A 250 15.52 -2.25 -11.54
C TYR A 250 14.78 -1.93 -10.24
N ASP A 251 15.48 -1.92 -9.11
CA ASP A 251 14.89 -1.78 -7.78
C ASP A 251 14.74 -0.32 -7.35
N VAL A 252 13.50 0.20 -7.41
CA VAL A 252 13.16 1.53 -6.89
C VAL A 252 12.86 1.55 -5.39
N GLY A 253 12.60 0.40 -4.77
CA GLY A 253 12.41 0.27 -3.32
C GLY A 253 13.69 0.63 -2.58
N HIS A 254 14.81 0.03 -3.00
CA HIS A 254 16.14 0.37 -2.49
C HIS A 254 16.55 1.82 -2.79
N LEU A 255 16.13 2.36 -3.94
CA LEU A 255 16.34 3.77 -4.25
C LEU A 255 15.59 4.68 -3.26
N ALA A 256 14.32 4.39 -2.99
CA ALA A 256 13.50 5.16 -2.05
C ALA A 256 14.01 5.07 -0.60
N LEU A 257 14.55 3.92 -0.17
CA LEU A 257 15.13 3.75 1.17
C LEU A 257 16.25 4.76 1.46
N SER A 258 17.05 5.12 0.45
CA SER A 258 18.12 6.12 0.60
C SER A 258 17.62 7.53 0.94
N PHE A 259 16.31 7.78 0.76
CA PHE A 259 15.62 9.01 1.10
C PHE A 259 14.64 8.84 2.27
N GLY A 260 14.74 7.75 3.03
CA GLY A 260 13.83 7.46 4.16
C GLY A 260 12.44 6.97 3.75
N GLY A 261 12.25 6.61 2.48
CA GLY A 261 11.02 5.97 1.99
C GLY A 261 11.12 4.45 1.90
N GLY A 262 10.34 3.85 1.01
CA GLY A 262 10.35 2.40 0.80
C GLY A 262 9.25 1.93 -0.15
N GLY A 263 9.09 0.61 -0.25
CA GLY A 263 8.02 -0.03 -1.01
C GLY A 263 8.46 -1.33 -1.68
N HIS A 264 7.86 -1.62 -2.84
CA HIS A 264 8.18 -2.75 -3.69
C HIS A 264 9.33 -2.45 -4.65
N ARG A 265 9.93 -3.51 -5.19
CA ARG A 265 10.98 -3.39 -6.22
C ARG A 265 10.59 -2.46 -7.36
N ASN A 266 9.35 -2.53 -7.84
CA ASN A 266 8.87 -1.75 -8.99
C ASN A 266 7.92 -0.60 -8.64
N ALA A 267 7.60 -0.39 -7.37
CA ALA A 267 6.72 0.66 -6.91
C ALA A 267 7.10 1.10 -5.50
N ALA A 268 7.70 2.28 -5.39
CA ALA A 268 8.17 2.82 -4.12
C ALA A 268 7.91 4.32 -4.05
N GLY A 269 8.07 4.91 -2.87
CA GLY A 269 7.93 6.34 -2.70
C GLY A 269 8.67 6.85 -1.47
N PHE A 270 8.90 8.16 -1.45
CA PHE A 270 9.54 8.88 -0.34
C PHE A 270 9.02 10.32 -0.30
N ALA A 271 9.25 11.01 0.81
CA ALA A 271 8.88 12.41 0.98
C ALA A 271 10.06 13.23 1.53
N LEU A 272 10.18 14.49 1.10
CA LEU A 272 11.25 15.40 1.50
C LEU A 272 10.70 16.82 1.73
N ASP A 273 11.34 17.61 2.59
CA ASP A 273 10.93 19.00 2.85
C ASP A 273 11.28 19.93 1.67
N ASN A 274 12.32 19.59 0.91
CA ASN A 274 12.73 20.30 -0.30
C ASN A 274 12.73 19.36 -1.51
N ASN A 275 12.79 19.93 -2.71
CA ASN A 275 12.96 19.16 -3.94
C ASN A 275 14.42 19.27 -4.42
N PRO A 276 15.24 18.23 -4.27
CA PRO A 276 16.65 18.28 -4.68
C PRO A 276 16.85 17.97 -6.18
N PHE A 277 15.78 17.70 -6.93
CA PHE A 277 15.85 17.19 -8.30
C PHE A 277 15.67 18.27 -9.38
N PHE A 278 15.56 19.54 -8.99
CA PHE A 278 15.59 20.73 -9.86
C PHE A 278 15.93 22.00 -9.09
#